data_AF-A0A0D7KRR0-F1
#
_entry.id   AF-A0A0D7KRR0-F1
#
_cell.length_a   1.000
_cell.length_b   1.000
_cell.length_c   1.000
_cell.angle_alpha   90.00
_cell.angle_beta   90.00
_cell.angle_gamma   90.00
#
_symmetry.space_group_name_H-M   'P 1'
#
loop_
_entity.id
_entity.type
_entity.pdbx_description
1 polymer ?
#
loop_
_entity_poly.entity_id
_entity_poly.type
_entity_poly.pdbx_seq_one_letter_code
_entity_poly.pdbx_strand_id
1 'polypeptide(L)'
;MSDRKVQNERQLQKRDRSIRYALYVMAVSLITAIVCTGWAVLQLEGLARMWVLILLTAMLGYAAAAKIRSSYYERFGVAHNPISTIEPPTVSVQPTWKSYYDHLPVPMLFVRQDGKVVGINPAFQEVTGFDGSLITIGQWMEEQACSKLIQAMDQVTSGGEIELELVGCSKDGFPQDWLIRMTQLPGLTHCPEEEAIFSVSLRDASPNRYMEERIRYMAYYDDMTGLPNRRMFMQRLEEALEMAAHASFSLRCCTWILIGLSAL
;
A
#
# COMPACT_ATOMS: atom_id res chain seq x y z
N MET A 1 -36.82 -47.85 -38.67
CA MET A 1 -36.43 -46.82 -37.66
C MET A 1 -35.84 -47.44 -36.37
N SER A 2 -36.16 -48.70 -36.04
CA SER A 2 -35.63 -49.43 -34.87
C SER A 2 -34.13 -49.75 -34.97
N ASP A 3 -33.65 -50.23 -36.11
CA ASP A 3 -32.26 -50.71 -36.25
C ASP A 3 -31.18 -49.63 -36.09
N ARG A 4 -31.45 -48.39 -36.51
CA ARG A 4 -30.50 -47.28 -36.33
C ARG A 4 -30.34 -46.89 -34.85
N LYS A 5 -31.39 -47.02 -34.03
CA LYS A 5 -31.30 -46.77 -32.58
C LYS A 5 -30.49 -47.85 -31.88
N VAL A 6 -30.76 -49.12 -32.19
CA VAL A 6 -30.03 -50.27 -31.63
C VAL A 6 -28.54 -50.23 -32.03
N GLN A 7 -28.23 -49.81 -33.25
CA GLN A 7 -26.86 -49.69 -33.72
C GLN A 7 -26.10 -48.54 -33.05
N ASN A 8 -26.77 -47.41 -32.79
CA ASN A 8 -26.20 -46.29 -32.02
C ASN A 8 -25.97 -46.64 -30.55
N GLU A 9 -26.91 -47.35 -29.90
CA GLU A 9 -26.75 -47.81 -28.51
C GLU A 9 -25.58 -48.80 -28.35
N ARG A 10 -25.41 -49.72 -29.31
CA ARG A 10 -24.26 -50.64 -29.35
C ARG A 10 -22.94 -49.91 -29.56
N GLN A 11 -22.92 -48.85 -30.36
CA GLN A 11 -21.73 -48.00 -30.55
C GLN A 11 -21.38 -47.21 -29.27
N LEU A 12 -22.37 -46.65 -28.59
CA LEU A 12 -22.19 -45.95 -27.31
C LEU A 12 -21.65 -46.89 -26.23
N GLN A 13 -22.21 -48.09 -26.08
CA GLN A 13 -21.70 -49.09 -25.13
C GLN A 13 -20.27 -49.53 -25.42
N LYS A 14 -19.89 -49.66 -26.70
CA LYS A 14 -18.50 -49.96 -27.08
C LYS A 14 -17.55 -48.82 -26.71
N ARG A 15 -17.95 -47.57 -26.93
CA ARG A 15 -17.17 -46.38 -26.56
C ARG A 15 -16.96 -46.29 -25.04
N ASP A 16 -18.01 -46.48 -24.26
CA ASP A 16 -17.92 -46.47 -22.79
C ASP A 16 -17.06 -47.59 -22.21
N ARG A 17 -17.10 -48.79 -22.81
CA ARG A 17 -16.17 -49.86 -22.42
C ARG A 17 -14.73 -49.47 -22.75
N SER A 18 -14.46 -48.96 -23.95
CA SER A 18 -13.10 -48.57 -24.35
C SER A 18 -12.51 -47.47 -23.44
N ILE A 19 -13.31 -46.49 -23.04
CA ILE A 19 -12.88 -45.42 -22.11
C ILE A 19 -12.55 -46.00 -20.73
N ARG A 20 -13.39 -46.90 -20.20
CA ARG A 20 -13.12 -47.57 -18.91
C ARG A 20 -11.86 -48.43 -18.95
N TYR A 21 -11.63 -49.17 -20.03
CA TYR A 21 -10.39 -49.93 -20.22
C TYR A 21 -9.16 -49.02 -20.30
N ALA A 22 -9.25 -47.90 -21.03
CA ALA A 22 -8.14 -46.94 -21.12
C ALA A 22 -7.81 -46.34 -19.75
N LEU A 23 -8.82 -45.93 -18.97
CA LEU A 23 -8.64 -45.44 -17.60
C LEU A 23 -7.99 -46.49 -16.70
N TYR A 24 -8.42 -47.75 -16.80
CA TYR A 24 -7.86 -48.85 -16.03
C TYR A 24 -6.39 -49.10 -16.37
N VAL A 25 -6.05 -49.15 -17.66
CA VAL A 25 -4.65 -49.35 -18.12
C VAL A 25 -3.76 -48.19 -17.65
N MET A 26 -4.24 -46.95 -17.73
CA MET A 26 -3.49 -45.79 -17.21
C MET A 26 -3.27 -45.89 -15.70
N ALA A 27 -4.31 -46.21 -14.92
CA ALA A 27 -4.20 -46.37 -13.48
C ALA A 27 -3.19 -47.46 -13.09
N VAL A 28 -3.25 -48.63 -13.75
CA VAL A 28 -2.30 -49.73 -13.51
C VAL A 28 -0.88 -49.31 -13.87
N SER A 29 -0.66 -48.64 -15.00
CA SER A 29 0.67 -48.16 -15.41
C SER A 29 1.26 -47.11 -14.45
N LEU A 30 0.40 -46.27 -13.88
CA LEU A 30 0.81 -45.27 -12.89
C LEU A 30 1.24 -45.94 -11.58
N ILE A 31 0.46 -46.91 -11.11
CA ILE A 31 0.77 -47.65 -9.88
C ILE A 31 2.08 -48.43 -10.04
N THR A 32 2.29 -49.11 -11.16
CA THR A 32 3.55 -49.85 -11.40
C THR A 32 4.74 -48.90 -11.46
N ALA A 33 4.61 -47.73 -12.10
CA ALA A 33 5.67 -46.72 -12.12
C ALA A 33 6.01 -46.22 -10.70
N ILE A 34 5.01 -45.96 -9.85
CA ILE A 34 5.21 -45.52 -8.46
C ILE A 34 5.92 -46.61 -7.65
N VAL A 35 5.52 -47.88 -7.80
CA VAL A 35 6.14 -49.00 -7.08
C VAL A 35 7.58 -49.23 -7.54
N CYS A 36 7.85 -49.20 -8.85
CA CYS A 36 9.20 -49.37 -9.39
C CYS A 36 10.13 -48.22 -8.97
N THR A 37 9.65 -46.98 -8.99
CA THR A 37 10.45 -45.82 -8.55
C THR A 37 10.70 -45.86 -7.05
N GLY A 38 9.70 -46.20 -6.23
CA GLY A 38 9.87 -46.40 -4.78
C GLY A 38 10.89 -47.49 -4.45
N TRP A 39 10.83 -48.62 -5.16
CA TRP A 39 11.79 -49.72 -4.99
C TRP A 39 13.22 -49.31 -5.38
N ALA A 40 13.39 -48.58 -6.49
CA ALA A 40 14.68 -48.07 -6.92
C ALA A 40 15.30 -47.10 -5.90
N VAL A 41 14.48 -46.24 -5.30
CA VAL A 41 14.93 -45.30 -4.24
C VAL A 41 15.37 -46.03 -2.97
N LEU A 42 14.73 -47.16 -2.64
CA LEU A 42 15.11 -47.99 -1.48
C LEU A 42 16.46 -48.69 -1.65
N GLN A 43 16.89 -48.96 -2.89
CA GLN A 43 18.21 -49.53 -3.18
C GLN A 43 19.36 -48.51 -3.16
N LEU A 44 19.07 -47.22 -3.07
CA LEU A 44 20.08 -46.18 -2.94
C LEU A 44 20.55 -46.04 -1.48
N GLU A 45 21.86 -45.96 -1.27
CA GLU A 45 22.46 -45.77 0.06
C GLU A 45 23.01 -44.34 0.26
N GLY A 46 23.06 -43.89 1.51
CA GLY A 46 23.73 -42.67 1.92
C GLY A 46 23.17 -41.36 1.34
N LEU A 47 24.06 -40.47 0.92
CA LEU A 47 23.73 -39.10 0.46
C LEU A 47 22.86 -39.10 -0.81
N ALA A 48 23.02 -40.07 -1.70
CA ALA A 48 22.26 -40.15 -2.96
C ALA A 48 20.75 -40.29 -2.70
N ARG A 49 20.37 -41.11 -1.71
CA ARG A 49 18.97 -41.29 -1.31
C ARG A 49 18.36 -40.00 -0.77
N MET A 50 19.11 -39.23 0.02
CA MET A 50 18.62 -37.96 0.56
C MET A 50 18.38 -36.92 -0.52
N TRP A 51 19.31 -36.76 -1.47
CA TRP A 51 19.14 -35.82 -2.59
C TRP A 51 17.94 -36.17 -3.48
N VAL A 52 17.71 -37.46 -3.75
CA VAL A 52 16.55 -37.89 -4.54
C VAL A 52 15.23 -37.61 -3.81
N LEU A 53 15.16 -37.81 -2.50
CA LEU A 53 13.97 -37.47 -1.71
C LEU A 53 13.70 -35.95 -1.66
N ILE A 54 14.75 -35.14 -1.55
CA ILE A 54 14.64 -33.67 -1.60
C ILE A 54 14.11 -33.22 -2.96
N LEU A 55 14.64 -33.76 -4.06
CA LEU A 55 14.17 -33.42 -5.41
C LEU A 55 12.71 -33.84 -5.64
N LEU A 56 12.31 -35.02 -5.17
CA LEU A 56 10.93 -35.49 -5.29
C LEU A 56 9.94 -34.64 -4.49
N THR A 57 10.31 -34.23 -3.27
CA THR A 57 9.46 -33.33 -2.46
C THR A 57 9.35 -31.94 -3.07
N ALA A 58 10.45 -31.40 -3.61
CA ALA A 58 10.44 -30.13 -4.34
C ALA A 58 9.57 -30.20 -5.61
N MET A 59 9.67 -31.29 -6.38
CA MET A 59 8.87 -31.51 -7.59
C MET A 59 7.36 -31.62 -7.28
N LEU A 60 6.99 -32.34 -6.22
CA LEU A 60 5.60 -32.42 -5.74
C LEU A 60 5.08 -31.06 -5.29
N GLY A 61 5.89 -30.29 -4.56
CA GLY A 61 5.57 -28.93 -4.14
C GLY A 61 5.31 -28.00 -5.33
N TYR A 62 6.17 -28.05 -6.36
CA TYR A 62 5.99 -27.27 -7.58
C TYR A 62 4.72 -27.66 -8.35
N ALA A 63 4.43 -28.96 -8.49
CA ALA A 63 3.22 -29.43 -9.15
C ALA A 63 1.94 -29.01 -8.41
N ALA A 64 1.94 -29.06 -7.07
CA ALA A 64 0.83 -28.56 -6.25
C ALA A 64 0.63 -27.05 -6.43
N ALA A 65 1.71 -26.27 -6.38
CA ALA A 65 1.65 -24.83 -6.63
C ALA A 65 1.16 -24.49 -8.04
N ALA A 66 1.58 -25.26 -9.06
CA ALA A 66 1.11 -25.09 -10.44
C ALA A 66 -0.39 -25.40 -10.58
N LYS A 67 -0.90 -26.43 -9.90
CA LYS A 67 -2.33 -26.79 -9.92
C LYS A 67 -3.20 -25.81 -9.13
N ILE A 68 -2.71 -25.29 -8.00
CA ILE A 68 -3.36 -24.21 -7.26
C ILE A 68 -3.39 -22.95 -8.13
N ARG A 69 -2.27 -22.60 -8.80
CA ARG A 69 -2.21 -21.50 -9.75
C ARG A 69 -3.21 -21.68 -10.90
N SER A 70 -3.31 -22.86 -11.52
CA SER A 70 -4.28 -23.11 -12.58
C SER A 70 -5.72 -23.05 -12.07
N SER A 71 -5.99 -23.58 -10.86
CA SER A 71 -7.32 -23.48 -10.23
C SER A 71 -7.66 -22.04 -9.83
N TYR A 72 -6.65 -21.22 -9.49
CA TYR A 72 -6.81 -19.80 -9.21
C TYR A 72 -7.10 -19.02 -10.50
N TYR A 73 -6.44 -19.36 -11.60
CA TYR A 73 -6.78 -18.83 -12.93
C TYR A 73 -8.13 -19.35 -13.46
N GLU A 74 -8.58 -20.56 -13.12
CA GLU A 74 -9.93 -20.99 -13.49
C GLU A 74 -11.03 -20.38 -12.61
N ARG A 75 -10.74 -20.09 -11.33
CA ARG A 75 -11.70 -19.44 -10.42
C ARG A 75 -11.73 -17.92 -10.50
N PHE A 76 -10.62 -17.28 -10.87
CA PHE A 76 -10.48 -15.81 -10.90
C PHE A 76 -9.87 -15.27 -12.19
N GLY A 77 -9.37 -16.12 -13.09
CA GLY A 77 -8.99 -15.71 -14.44
C GLY A 77 -10.26 -15.50 -15.26
N VAL A 78 -10.55 -14.23 -15.51
CA VAL A 78 -11.28 -13.68 -16.65
C VAL A 78 -11.94 -14.76 -17.50
N ALA A 79 -13.25 -14.93 -17.30
CA ALA A 79 -14.11 -15.64 -18.24
C ALA A 79 -13.83 -15.09 -19.64
N HIS A 80 -13.00 -15.80 -20.41
CA HIS A 80 -13.04 -15.71 -21.86
C HIS A 80 -14.34 -16.42 -22.25
N ASN A 81 -15.44 -15.68 -22.16
CA ASN A 81 -16.66 -16.06 -22.84
C ASN A 81 -16.29 -16.21 -24.32
N PRO A 82 -16.47 -17.40 -24.94
CA PRO A 82 -16.60 -17.40 -26.39
C PRO A 82 -17.78 -16.48 -26.69
N ILE A 83 -17.58 -15.55 -27.61
CA ILE A 83 -18.59 -14.60 -28.08
C ILE A 83 -19.81 -15.42 -28.49
N SER A 84 -20.77 -15.58 -27.57
CA SER A 84 -22.13 -15.91 -27.90
C SER A 84 -22.75 -14.57 -28.28
N THR A 85 -23.23 -14.52 -29.52
CA THR A 85 -24.05 -13.45 -30.07
C THR A 85 -25.33 -13.34 -29.25
N ILE A 86 -25.24 -12.64 -28.14
CA ILE A 86 -26.37 -12.04 -27.44
C ILE A 86 -26.02 -10.56 -27.48
N GLU A 87 -26.72 -9.79 -28.32
CA GLU A 87 -26.62 -8.34 -28.29
C GLU A 87 -26.90 -7.88 -26.84
N PRO A 88 -25.92 -7.32 -26.13
CA PRO A 88 -26.20 -6.77 -24.81
C PRO A 88 -27.04 -5.50 -24.99
N PRO A 89 -27.96 -5.18 -24.07
CA PRO A 89 -28.57 -3.85 -24.04
C PRO A 89 -27.44 -2.82 -24.00
N THR A 90 -27.49 -1.86 -24.92
CA THR A 90 -26.40 -0.97 -25.37
C THR A 90 -25.95 0.09 -24.38
N VAL A 91 -25.89 -0.20 -23.08
CA VAL A 91 -25.39 0.76 -22.07
C VAL A 91 -24.58 0.04 -21.00
N SER A 92 -23.39 -0.44 -21.35
CA SER A 92 -22.35 -0.69 -20.34
C SER A 92 -21.68 0.64 -20.02
N VAL A 93 -22.17 1.32 -18.99
CA VAL A 93 -21.45 2.48 -18.42
C VAL A 93 -20.19 1.92 -17.74
N GLN A 94 -19.09 1.80 -18.48
CA GLN A 94 -17.80 1.57 -17.85
C GLN A 94 -17.49 2.80 -16.99
N PRO A 95 -17.19 2.64 -15.69
CA PRO A 95 -16.78 3.77 -14.86
C PRO A 95 -15.53 4.39 -15.47
N THR A 96 -15.62 5.68 -15.82
CA THR A 96 -14.48 6.45 -16.31
C THR A 96 -13.50 6.69 -15.15
N TRP A 97 -12.22 6.91 -15.45
CA TRP A 97 -11.22 7.31 -14.44
C TRP A 97 -11.68 8.52 -13.62
N LYS A 98 -12.47 9.41 -14.24
CA LYS A 98 -13.09 10.56 -13.58
C LYS A 98 -14.03 10.15 -12.45
N SER A 99 -14.85 9.13 -12.66
CA SER A 99 -15.73 8.60 -11.60
C SER A 99 -14.92 8.03 -10.42
N TYR A 100 -13.82 7.33 -10.68
CA TYR A 100 -12.94 6.85 -9.61
C TYR A 100 -12.27 8.00 -8.84
N TYR A 101 -11.79 9.01 -9.55
CA TYR A 101 -11.18 10.20 -8.98
C TYR A 101 -12.17 11.00 -8.10
N ASP A 102 -13.39 11.18 -8.59
CA ASP A 102 -14.44 11.97 -7.92
C ASP A 102 -14.96 11.29 -6.64
N HIS A 103 -14.84 9.96 -6.53
CA HIS A 103 -15.33 9.19 -5.38
C HIS A 103 -14.22 8.68 -4.46
N LEU A 104 -12.96 9.04 -4.70
CA LEU A 104 -11.86 8.62 -3.85
C LEU A 104 -11.93 9.36 -2.50
N PRO A 105 -11.98 8.67 -1.35
CA PRO A 105 -12.07 9.31 -0.02
C PRO A 105 -10.70 9.82 0.46
N VAL A 106 -9.86 10.25 -0.48
CA VAL A 106 -8.52 10.77 -0.22
C VAL A 106 -8.47 12.15 -0.88
N PRO A 107 -8.23 13.23 -0.13
CA PRO A 107 -8.07 14.56 -0.71
C PRO A 107 -6.91 14.57 -1.71
N MET A 108 -7.23 14.90 -2.96
CA MET A 108 -6.27 14.91 -4.06
C MET A 108 -6.43 16.13 -4.95
N LEU A 109 -5.30 16.65 -5.39
CA LEU A 109 -5.21 17.73 -6.36
C LEU A 109 -4.12 17.42 -7.40
N PHE A 110 -4.30 17.94 -8.60
CA PHE A 110 -3.30 17.94 -9.66
C PHE A 110 -2.74 19.34 -9.84
N VAL A 111 -1.43 19.46 -9.87
CA VAL A 111 -0.73 20.73 -10.07
C VAL A 111 0.28 20.61 -11.19
N ARG A 112 0.44 21.71 -11.93
CA ARG A 112 1.52 21.90 -12.89
C ARG A 112 2.77 22.40 -12.19
N GLN A 113 3.90 22.28 -12.87
CA GLN A 113 5.19 22.76 -12.40
C GLN A 113 5.21 24.26 -12.01
N ASP A 114 4.32 25.07 -12.59
CA ASP A 114 4.14 26.50 -12.25
C ASP A 114 3.29 26.75 -10.99
N GLY A 115 2.83 25.69 -10.31
CA GLY A 115 1.96 25.77 -9.13
C GLY A 115 0.48 26.01 -9.45
N LYS A 116 0.08 26.03 -10.73
CA LYS A 116 -1.34 26.09 -11.12
C LYS A 116 -2.03 24.76 -10.85
N VAL A 117 -3.23 24.85 -10.31
CA VAL A 117 -4.09 23.71 -10.04
C VAL A 117 -4.83 23.33 -11.31
N VAL A 118 -4.66 22.08 -11.75
CA VAL A 118 -5.33 21.49 -12.92
C VAL A 118 -6.69 20.93 -12.52
N GLY A 119 -6.78 20.37 -11.31
CA GLY A 119 -8.02 19.79 -10.81
C GLY A 119 -7.91 19.40 -9.34
N ILE A 120 -9.06 19.37 -8.67
CA ILE A 120 -9.23 18.93 -7.29
C ILE A 120 -10.37 17.94 -7.23
N ASN A 121 -10.26 16.94 -6.36
CA ASN A 121 -11.35 15.99 -6.15
C ASN A 121 -12.31 16.48 -5.06
N PRO A 122 -13.54 15.94 -4.98
CA PRO A 122 -14.52 16.33 -3.96
C PRO A 122 -14.00 16.16 -2.53
N ALA A 123 -13.23 15.11 -2.23
CA ALA A 123 -12.63 14.90 -0.92
C ALA A 123 -11.69 16.05 -0.51
N PHE A 124 -10.96 16.65 -1.45
CA PHE A 124 -10.15 17.84 -1.20
C PHE A 124 -11.01 19.04 -0.84
N GLN A 125 -12.16 19.21 -1.51
CA GLN A 125 -13.07 20.31 -1.25
C GLN A 125 -13.71 20.20 0.14
N GLU A 126 -14.13 19.00 0.53
CA GLU A 126 -14.75 18.74 1.83
C GLU A 126 -13.79 19.04 3.00
N VAL A 127 -12.51 18.68 2.83
CA VAL A 127 -11.52 18.77 3.90
C VAL A 127 -10.90 20.16 4.01
N THR A 128 -10.56 20.78 2.88
CA THR A 128 -9.89 22.10 2.86
C THR A 128 -10.89 23.26 2.81
N GLY A 129 -12.13 23.01 2.37
CA GLY A 129 -13.16 24.01 2.13
C GLY A 129 -13.00 24.77 0.80
N PHE A 130 -11.92 24.53 0.06
CA PHE A 130 -11.68 25.16 -1.24
C PHE A 130 -12.42 24.41 -2.34
N ASP A 131 -13.19 25.14 -3.15
CA ASP A 131 -13.90 24.60 -4.31
C ASP A 131 -13.06 24.78 -5.59
N GLY A 132 -13.67 24.53 -6.75
CA GLY A 132 -13.01 24.69 -8.06
C GLY A 132 -12.55 26.11 -8.39
N SER A 133 -12.75 27.10 -7.52
CA SER A 133 -12.15 28.44 -7.64
C SER A 133 -10.66 28.48 -7.27
N LEU A 134 -10.11 27.39 -6.72
CA LEU A 134 -8.69 27.30 -6.44
C LEU A 134 -7.90 27.17 -7.74
N ILE A 135 -7.26 28.27 -8.15
CA ILE A 135 -6.48 28.34 -9.40
C ILE A 135 -4.99 28.07 -9.13
N THR A 136 -4.51 28.38 -7.94
CA THR A 136 -3.08 28.29 -7.58
C THR A 136 -2.92 27.86 -6.13
N ILE A 137 -1.90 27.05 -5.86
CA ILE A 137 -1.57 26.58 -4.49
C ILE A 137 -1.33 27.72 -3.50
N GLY A 138 -0.93 28.91 -3.96
CA GLY A 138 -0.74 30.11 -3.15
C GLY A 138 -2.00 30.70 -2.51
N GLN A 139 -3.19 30.27 -2.95
CA GLN A 139 -4.45 30.64 -2.28
C GLN A 139 -4.77 29.71 -1.10
N TRP A 140 -4.18 28.52 -1.10
CA TRP A 140 -4.42 27.48 -0.09
C TRP A 140 -3.33 27.45 0.98
N MET A 141 -2.09 27.84 0.66
CA MET A 141 -0.97 27.79 1.59
C MET A 141 -0.23 29.13 1.68
N GLU A 142 0.46 29.35 2.79
CA GLU A 142 1.37 30.47 2.95
C GLU A 142 2.56 30.37 1.99
N GLU A 143 3.17 31.52 1.68
CA GLU A 143 4.25 31.64 0.70
C GLU A 143 5.42 30.68 0.97
N GLN A 144 5.81 30.50 2.23
CA GLN A 144 6.89 29.58 2.62
C GLN A 144 6.54 28.11 2.37
N ALA A 145 5.27 27.72 2.52
CA ALA A 145 4.82 26.36 2.26
C ALA A 145 4.71 26.11 0.75
N CYS A 146 4.21 27.09 -0.01
CA CYS A 146 4.20 27.03 -1.47
C CYS A 146 5.60 26.88 -2.06
N SER A 147 6.57 27.67 -1.58
CA SER A 147 7.95 27.60 -2.09
C SER A 147 8.57 26.23 -1.85
N LYS A 148 8.31 25.61 -0.69
CA LYS A 148 8.76 24.25 -0.39
C LYS A 148 8.11 23.21 -1.31
N LEU A 149 6.81 23.34 -1.57
CA LEU A 149 6.12 22.42 -2.46
C LEU A 149 6.67 22.51 -3.89
N ILE A 150 6.86 23.72 -4.42
CA ILE A 150 7.44 23.95 -5.76
C ILE A 150 8.87 23.41 -5.83
N GLN A 151 9.70 23.69 -4.81
CA GLN A 151 11.07 23.16 -4.75
C GLN A 151 11.09 21.63 -4.75
N ALA A 152 10.12 21.00 -4.09
CA ALA A 152 9.99 19.55 -4.09
C ALA A 152 9.54 19.00 -5.46
N MET A 153 8.76 19.76 -6.24
CA MET A 153 8.37 19.36 -7.60
C MET A 153 9.60 19.21 -8.50
N ASP A 154 10.59 20.11 -8.36
CA ASP A 154 11.84 20.03 -9.10
C ASP A 154 12.72 18.82 -8.70
N GLN A 155 12.53 18.28 -7.49
CA GLN A 155 13.27 17.10 -7.01
C GLN A 155 12.62 15.78 -7.47
N VAL A 156 11.32 15.79 -7.75
CA VAL A 156 10.59 14.60 -8.18
C VAL A 156 10.76 14.42 -9.69
N THR A 157 11.68 13.52 -10.07
CA THR A 157 11.86 13.09 -11.47
C THR A 157 10.90 11.96 -11.83
N SER A 158 10.66 11.71 -13.12
CA SER A 158 9.61 10.81 -13.64
C SER A 158 9.51 9.48 -12.88
N GLY A 159 8.40 9.30 -12.15
CA GLY A 159 8.10 8.09 -11.36
C GLY A 159 8.62 8.09 -9.93
N GLY A 160 9.29 9.15 -9.49
CA GLY A 160 9.68 9.39 -8.10
C GLY A 160 8.49 9.82 -7.23
N GLU A 161 8.64 9.57 -5.93
CA GLU A 161 7.66 9.96 -4.91
C GLU A 161 8.39 10.73 -3.80
N ILE A 162 7.79 11.82 -3.35
CA ILE A 162 8.27 12.58 -2.19
C ILE A 162 7.13 12.80 -1.20
N GLU A 163 7.51 12.85 0.07
CA GLU A 163 6.61 13.09 1.20
C GLU A 163 7.10 14.30 1.99
N LEU A 164 6.20 15.23 2.26
CA LEU A 164 6.50 16.54 2.85
C LEU A 164 5.46 16.86 3.93
N GLU A 165 5.90 17.38 5.06
CA GLU A 165 5.01 17.96 6.06
C GLU A 165 4.92 19.47 5.82
N LEU A 166 3.72 19.96 5.51
CA LEU A 166 3.45 21.37 5.24
C LEU A 166 2.20 21.82 5.97
N VAL A 167 2.18 23.10 6.35
CA VAL A 167 1.02 23.75 6.93
C VAL A 167 0.23 24.41 5.80
N GLY A 168 -1.01 23.97 5.61
CA GLY A 168 -1.97 24.63 4.73
C GLY A 168 -2.96 25.47 5.53
N CYS A 169 -3.70 26.33 4.85
CA CYS A 169 -4.81 27.05 5.46
C CYS A 169 -6.12 26.42 4.98
N SER A 170 -7.11 26.32 5.86
CA SER A 170 -8.49 26.12 5.43
C SER A 170 -9.04 27.40 4.79
N LYS A 171 -10.15 27.31 4.05
CA LYS A 171 -10.88 28.48 3.52
C LYS A 171 -11.25 29.50 4.60
N ASP A 172 -11.48 29.03 5.82
CA ASP A 172 -11.79 29.87 7.00
C ASP A 172 -10.53 30.50 7.64
N GLY A 173 -9.34 30.23 7.10
CA GLY A 173 -8.07 30.79 7.58
C GLY A 173 -7.41 30.01 8.73
N PHE A 174 -8.00 28.90 9.19
CA PHE A 174 -7.38 28.06 10.21
C PHE A 174 -6.20 27.27 9.65
N PRO A 175 -5.03 27.26 10.32
CA PRO A 175 -3.89 26.44 9.89
C PRO A 175 -4.19 24.96 10.12
N GLN A 176 -3.80 24.13 9.16
CA GLN A 176 -3.98 22.68 9.17
C GLN A 176 -2.66 22.01 8.77
N ASP A 177 -2.24 21.05 9.58
CA ASP A 177 -1.03 20.27 9.33
C ASP A 177 -1.31 19.15 8.33
N TRP A 178 -0.66 19.23 7.16
CA TRP A 178 -0.81 18.28 6.08
C TRP A 178 0.47 17.50 5.84
N LEU A 179 0.33 16.17 5.81
CA LEU A 179 1.31 15.28 5.21
C LEU A 179 0.98 15.13 3.72
N ILE A 180 1.83 15.71 2.89
CA ILE A 180 1.67 15.79 1.45
C ILE A 180 2.52 14.73 0.79
N ARG A 181 1.89 13.87 0.00
CA ARG A 181 2.56 12.89 -0.85
C ARG A 181 2.37 13.27 -2.30
N MET A 182 3.48 13.42 -3.00
CA MET A 182 3.52 13.92 -4.37
C MET A 182 4.24 12.96 -5.30
N THR A 183 3.67 12.76 -6.49
CA THR A 183 4.21 11.90 -7.54
C THR A 183 4.05 12.57 -8.90
N GLN A 184 5.11 12.60 -9.70
CA GLN A 184 5.03 13.06 -11.08
C GLN A 184 4.35 11.99 -11.93
N LEU A 185 3.32 12.35 -12.70
CA LEU A 185 2.60 11.41 -13.55
C LEU A 185 3.30 11.26 -14.91
N PRO A 186 3.88 10.08 -15.24
CA PRO A 186 4.48 9.85 -16.55
C PRO A 186 3.39 9.61 -17.60
N GLY A 187 3.39 10.36 -18.69
CA GLY A 187 2.63 9.99 -19.89
C GLY A 187 1.41 10.83 -20.27
N LEU A 188 1.22 12.04 -19.73
CA LEU A 188 0.42 13.06 -20.43
C LEU A 188 1.26 13.79 -21.50
N THR A 189 2.59 13.74 -21.38
CA THR A 189 3.54 14.37 -22.28
C THR A 189 3.94 13.42 -23.42
N HIS A 190 3.08 13.25 -24.43
CA HIS A 190 3.52 12.77 -25.75
C HIS A 190 3.97 13.91 -26.67
N CYS A 191 3.98 15.14 -26.17
CA CYS A 191 4.50 16.34 -26.82
C CYS A 191 5.49 17.06 -25.88
N PRO A 192 6.61 17.60 -26.39
CA PRO A 192 7.64 18.29 -25.62
C PRO A 192 7.22 19.66 -25.04
N GLU A 193 5.99 20.12 -25.30
CA GLU A 193 5.48 21.45 -24.88
C GLU A 193 4.45 21.43 -23.73
N GLU A 194 4.03 20.25 -23.25
CA GLU A 194 3.13 20.18 -22.08
C GLU A 194 3.94 20.01 -20.79
N GLU A 195 3.78 20.96 -19.87
CA GLU A 195 4.42 20.97 -18.55
C GLU A 195 4.09 19.70 -17.75
N ALA A 196 5.05 19.24 -16.93
CA ALA A 196 4.87 18.10 -16.05
C ALA A 196 3.67 18.32 -15.09
N ILE A 197 2.83 17.29 -14.99
CA ILE A 197 1.70 17.26 -14.05
C ILE A 197 2.06 16.37 -12.87
N PHE A 198 1.79 16.88 -11.67
CA PHE A 198 2.05 16.21 -10.41
C PHE A 198 0.72 15.89 -9.73
N SER A 199 0.61 14.65 -9.26
CA SER A 199 -0.44 14.20 -8.37
C SER A 199 -0.04 14.50 -6.93
N VAL A 200 -0.88 15.20 -6.21
CA VAL A 200 -0.66 15.59 -4.82
C VAL A 200 -1.82 15.07 -3.98
N SER A 201 -1.51 14.21 -3.02
CA SER A 201 -2.48 13.68 -2.05
C SER A 201 -2.19 14.21 -0.66
N LEU A 202 -3.26 14.47 0.10
CA LEU A 202 -3.16 14.97 1.47
C LEU A 202 -3.57 13.90 2.47
N ARG A 203 -2.84 13.88 3.58
CA ARG A 203 -3.25 13.19 4.79
C ARG A 203 -3.12 14.16 5.96
N ASP A 204 -4.13 14.20 6.81
CA ASP A 204 -4.07 14.99 8.03
C ASP A 204 -2.95 14.46 8.94
N ALA A 205 -2.01 15.33 9.32
CA ALA A 205 -0.91 15.00 10.20
C ALA A 205 -1.23 15.28 11.68
N SER A 206 -2.35 15.94 11.98
CA SER A 206 -2.80 16.24 13.35
C SER A 206 -2.88 15.00 14.25
N PRO A 207 -3.40 13.84 13.79
CA PRO A 207 -3.45 12.63 14.60
C PRO A 207 -2.05 12.12 14.97
N ASN A 208 -1.09 12.22 14.05
CA ASN A 208 0.28 11.76 14.29
C ASN A 208 0.96 12.63 15.36
N ARG A 209 0.84 13.96 15.25
CA ARG A 209 1.41 14.90 16.25
C ARG A 209 0.80 14.68 17.63
N TYR A 210 -0.53 14.54 17.71
CA TYR A 210 -1.19 14.27 18.99
C TYR A 210 -0.70 12.96 19.62
N MET A 211 -0.52 11.91 18.82
CA MET A 211 0.02 10.63 19.33
C MET A 211 1.48 10.76 19.76
N GLU A 212 2.32 11.47 19.01
CA GLU A 212 3.71 11.74 19.41
C GLU A 212 3.79 12.55 20.70
N GLU A 213 2.99 13.61 20.82
CA GLU A 213 2.90 14.42 22.04
C GLU A 213 2.38 13.60 23.22
N ARG A 214 1.39 12.74 23.01
CA ARG A 214 0.87 11.82 24.03
C ARG A 214 1.93 10.79 24.45
N ILE A 215 2.68 10.22 23.51
CA ILE A 215 3.80 9.31 23.80
C ILE A 215 4.89 10.03 24.59
N ARG A 216 5.26 11.25 24.16
CA ARG A 216 6.23 12.09 24.88
C ARG A 216 5.73 12.40 26.28
N TYR A 217 4.46 12.75 26.42
CA TYR A 217 3.84 13.01 27.71
C TYR A 217 3.92 11.77 28.61
N MET A 218 3.51 10.59 28.14
CA MET A 218 3.62 9.34 28.91
C MET A 218 5.08 8.96 29.24
N ALA A 219 6.05 9.33 28.39
CA ALA A 219 7.46 9.04 28.62
C ALA A 219 8.09 9.93 29.70
N TYR A 220 7.54 11.12 29.97
CA TYR A 220 8.11 12.13 30.87
C TYR A 220 7.21 12.56 32.02
N TYR A 221 5.92 12.29 31.96
CA TYR A 221 4.92 12.67 32.96
C TYR A 221 4.12 11.45 33.40
N ASP A 222 3.64 11.49 34.63
CA ASP A 222 2.76 10.47 35.19
C ASP A 222 1.29 10.87 34.98
N ASP A 223 0.52 10.03 34.28
CA ASP A 223 -0.87 10.32 33.88
C ASP A 223 -1.82 10.49 35.10
N MET A 224 -1.51 9.92 36.28
CA MET A 224 -2.37 10.03 37.47
C MET A 224 -2.14 11.32 38.26
N THR A 225 -0.96 11.92 38.16
CA THR A 225 -0.57 13.09 38.97
C THR A 225 -0.29 14.34 38.15
N GLY A 226 -0.07 14.21 36.84
CA GLY A 226 0.36 15.31 35.97
C GLY A 226 1.77 15.81 36.26
N LEU A 227 2.48 15.17 37.19
CA LEU A 227 3.83 15.55 37.59
C LEU A 227 4.89 14.90 36.69
N PRO A 228 6.07 15.52 36.56
CA PRO A 228 7.21 14.90 35.91
C PRO A 228 7.51 13.54 36.53
N ASN A 229 7.61 12.51 35.71
CA ASN A 229 7.97 11.19 36.17
C ASN A 229 9.46 11.17 36.59
N ARG A 230 9.88 10.08 37.24
CA ARG A 230 11.25 9.93 37.73
C ARG A 230 12.32 10.15 36.66
N ARG A 231 12.03 9.80 35.40
CA ARG A 231 12.95 9.98 34.27
C ARG A 231 13.14 11.45 33.95
N MET A 232 12.05 12.22 33.86
CA MET A 232 12.11 13.66 33.63
C MET A 232 12.77 14.41 34.79
N PHE A 233 12.50 14.00 36.03
CA PHE A 233 13.16 14.55 37.21
C PHE A 233 14.68 14.36 37.18
N MET A 234 15.14 13.15 36.87
CA MET A 234 16.58 12.85 36.79
C MET A 234 17.26 13.62 35.66
N GLN A 235 16.61 13.74 34.50
CA GLN A 235 17.14 14.53 33.39
C GLN A 235 17.30 16.01 33.77
N ARG A 236 16.28 16.62 34.41
CA ARG A 236 16.35 18.01 34.89
C ARG A 236 17.43 18.20 35.96
N LEU A 237 17.62 17.21 36.83
CA LEU A 237 18.68 17.23 37.85
C LEU A 237 20.06 17.19 37.21
N GLU A 238 20.25 16.35 36.20
CA GLU A 238 21.50 16.23 35.46
C GLU A 238 21.82 17.51 34.67
N GLU A 239 20.85 18.07 33.95
CA GLU A 239 20.96 19.38 33.28
C GLU A 239 21.35 20.50 34.28
N ALA A 240 20.72 20.53 35.46
CA ALA A 240 21.04 21.53 36.48
C ALA A 240 22.46 21.36 37.07
N LEU A 241 22.91 20.11 37.24
CA LEU A 241 24.27 19.81 37.71
C LEU A 241 25.32 20.17 36.65
N GLU A 242 25.06 19.90 35.37
CA GLU A 242 25.92 20.31 34.26
C GLU A 242 26.00 21.84 34.15
N MET A 243 24.86 22.53 34.21
CA MET A 243 24.82 24.00 34.22
C MET A 243 25.60 24.57 35.42
N ALA A 244 25.48 23.96 36.60
CA ALA A 244 26.22 24.38 37.79
C ALA A 244 27.72 24.10 37.68
N ALA A 245 28.12 22.99 37.05
CA ALA A 245 29.51 22.65 36.81
C ALA A 245 30.17 23.61 35.79
N HIS A 246 29.43 24.00 34.75
CA HIS A 246 29.87 24.98 33.76
C HIS A 246 29.81 26.42 34.27
N ALA A 247 28.92 26.73 35.22
CA ALA A 247 28.86 28.01 35.93
C ALA A 247 29.89 28.04 37.07
N SER A 248 31.17 27.96 36.74
CA SER A 248 32.25 28.11 37.72
C SER A 248 32.21 29.52 38.34
N PHE A 249 31.84 29.58 39.62
CA PHE A 249 32.08 30.66 40.58
C PHE A 249 31.38 32.02 40.37
N SER A 250 30.13 32.12 40.82
CA SER A 250 29.67 33.28 41.59
C SER A 250 28.54 32.85 42.53
N LEU A 251 28.78 32.94 43.84
CA LEU A 251 27.92 32.54 44.96
C LEU A 251 26.54 33.23 45.05
N ARG A 252 26.03 33.83 43.96
CA ARG A 252 24.72 34.47 43.89
C ARG A 252 23.58 33.57 43.38
N CYS A 253 23.87 32.40 42.79
CA CYS A 253 22.83 31.58 42.12
C CYS A 253 22.00 30.70 43.07
N CYS A 254 22.48 30.38 44.28
CA CYS A 254 21.75 29.48 45.20
C CYS A 254 20.43 30.08 45.72
N THR A 255 20.29 31.41 45.75
CA THR A 255 19.03 32.05 46.16
C THR A 255 17.97 32.07 45.06
N TRP A 256 18.34 31.97 43.79
CA TRP A 256 17.39 31.96 42.67
C TRP A 256 16.72 30.60 42.45
N ILE A 257 17.43 29.49 42.69
CA ILE A 257 16.90 28.13 42.49
C ILE A 257 15.79 27.79 43.49
N LEU A 258 15.85 28.32 44.72
CA LEU A 258 14.81 28.10 45.74
C LEU A 258 13.55 28.98 45.55
N ILE A 259 13.66 30.15 44.92
CA ILE A 259 12.51 31.06 44.71
C ILE A 259 11.65 30.62 43.52
N GLY A 260 12.27 30.09 42.45
CA GLY A 260 11.56 29.63 41.25
C GLY A 260 10.67 28.38 41.45
N LEU A 261 10.89 27.60 42.51
CA LEU A 261 10.10 26.40 42.83
C LEU A 261 8.84 26.70 43.66
N SER A 262 8.67 27.94 44.13
CA SER A 262 7.54 28.37 44.98
C SER A 262 6.46 29.18 44.25
N ALA A 263 6.62 29.39 42.94
CA ALA A 263 5.72 30.22 42.11
C ALA A 263 4.91 29.43 41.07
N LEU A 264 4.72 28.11 41.27
CA LEU A 264 3.82 27.26 40.48
C LEU A 264 2.81 26.57 41.40
#